data_AF-A0A380IEV0-F1
#
_entry.id   AF-A0A380IEV0-F1
#
_cell.length_a   1.000
_cell.length_b   1.000
_cell.length_c   1.000
_cell.angle_alpha   90.00
_cell.angle_beta   90.00
_cell.angle_gamma   90.00
#
_symmetry.space_group_name_H-M   'P 1'
#
loop_
_entity.id
_entity.type
_entity.pdbx_description
1 polymer ?
#
loop_
_entity_poly.entity_id
_entity_poly.type
_entity_poly.pdbx_seq_one_letter_code
_entity_poly.pdbx_strand_id
1 'polypeptide(L)'
;MKIREIIGTDMYGTTVSGIVSGLEKLNFTVKAVRVAQEDLTAALTFPAILQIKNNLGQNHFVVLHHIKKNAQFFVADPARGILKMSRDEMREGYQGIALFMVPNSDFEKGNLKGKGFLELFGTLIFSQKGLVATVI
;
A
#
# COMPACT_ATOMS: atom_id res chain seq x y z
N MET A 1 -2.14 -13.33 -1.97
CA MET A 1 -2.93 -12.81 -0.83
C MET A 1 -2.16 -12.71 0.48
N LYS A 2 -0.91 -13.21 0.55
CA LYS A 2 -0.07 -13.26 1.76
C LYS A 2 -0.04 -11.96 2.59
N ILE A 3 0.09 -10.78 1.97
CA ILE A 3 0.15 -9.51 2.72
C ILE A 3 -1.18 -9.14 3.37
N ARG A 4 -2.32 -9.36 2.68
CA ARG A 4 -3.67 -9.04 3.21
C ARG A 4 -4.01 -9.86 4.45
N GLU A 5 -3.56 -11.11 4.48
CA GLU A 5 -3.72 -12.00 5.64
C GLU A 5 -2.85 -11.56 6.81
N ILE A 6 -1.60 -11.16 6.56
CA ILE A 6 -0.66 -10.72 7.59
C ILE A 6 -1.14 -9.45 8.31
N ILE A 7 -1.66 -8.47 7.55
CA ILE A 7 -2.18 -7.20 8.08
C ILE A 7 -3.60 -7.35 8.67
N GLY A 8 -4.27 -8.49 8.45
CA GLY A 8 -5.62 -8.75 8.96
C GLY A 8 -6.71 -7.93 8.27
N THR A 9 -6.63 -7.75 6.95
CA THR A 9 -7.70 -7.07 6.20
C THR A 9 -8.98 -7.89 6.24
N ASP A 10 -10.08 -7.27 6.67
CA ASP A 10 -11.41 -7.87 6.71
C ASP A 10 -12.37 -7.24 5.67
N MET A 11 -13.68 -7.52 5.78
CA MET A 11 -14.70 -6.95 4.91
C MET A 11 -14.89 -5.43 5.09
N TYR A 12 -14.49 -4.88 6.23
CA TYR A 12 -14.58 -3.46 6.56
C TYR A 12 -13.29 -2.68 6.23
N GLY A 13 -12.21 -3.38 5.89
CA GLY A 13 -10.98 -2.81 5.37
C GLY A 13 -9.77 -3.18 6.22
N THR A 14 -8.81 -2.25 6.33
CA THR A 14 -7.61 -2.43 7.16
C THR A 14 -7.50 -1.28 8.14
N THR A 15 -7.21 -1.57 9.41
CA THR A 15 -7.00 -0.55 10.44
C THR A 15 -5.54 -0.10 10.46
N VAL A 16 -5.27 1.08 11.01
CA VAL A 16 -3.89 1.56 11.23
C VAL A 16 -3.09 0.57 12.07
N SER A 17 -3.69 0.01 13.12
CA SER A 17 -3.07 -1.01 13.97
C SER A 17 -2.77 -2.30 13.20
N GLY A 18 -3.65 -2.72 12.29
CA GLY A 18 -3.43 -3.88 11.42
C GLY A 18 -2.23 -3.68 10.49
N ILE A 19 -2.08 -2.47 9.91
CA ILE A 19 -0.92 -2.12 9.09
C ILE A 19 0.36 -2.15 9.93
N VAL A 20 0.38 -1.52 11.11
CA VAL A 20 1.54 -1.50 12.01
C VAL A 20 1.95 -2.93 12.37
N SER A 21 1.01 -3.72 12.92
CA SER A 21 1.28 -5.09 13.35
C SER A 21 1.74 -5.98 12.18
N GLY A 22 1.16 -5.81 11.00
CA GLY A 22 1.53 -6.59 9.83
C GLY A 22 2.90 -6.22 9.27
N LEU A 23 3.28 -4.95 9.30
CA LEU A 23 4.61 -4.50 8.91
C LEU A 23 5.68 -4.92 9.92
N GLU A 24 5.37 -4.91 11.22
CA GLU A 24 6.26 -5.43 12.26
C GLU A 24 6.54 -6.93 12.06
N LYS A 25 5.51 -7.73 11.71
CA LYS A 25 5.67 -9.14 11.31
C LYS A 25 6.51 -9.33 10.04
N LEU A 26 6.62 -8.29 9.21
CA LEU A 26 7.47 -8.25 8.03
C LEU A 26 8.85 -7.66 8.32
N ASN A 27 9.22 -7.55 9.61
CA ASN A 27 10.53 -7.06 10.06
C ASN A 27 10.77 -5.58 9.70
N PHE A 28 9.72 -4.75 9.77
CA PHE A 28 9.84 -3.30 9.74
C PHE A 28 9.63 -2.71 11.13
N THR A 29 10.44 -1.70 11.46
CA THR A 29 10.16 -0.81 12.59
C THR A 29 9.20 0.27 12.10
N VAL A 30 7.99 0.31 12.66
CA VAL A 30 6.93 1.23 12.24
C VAL A 30 6.59 2.20 13.37
N LYS A 31 6.36 3.46 13.01
CA LYS A 31 5.83 4.48 13.91
C LYS A 31 4.61 5.13 13.27
N ALA A 32 3.45 4.92 13.88
CA ALA A 32 2.24 5.65 13.57
C ALA A 32 2.18 6.90 14.44
N VAL A 33 2.12 8.08 13.81
CA VAL A 33 2.11 9.37 14.49
C VAL A 33 0.96 10.23 13.99
N ARG A 34 0.44 11.06 14.90
CA ARG A 34 -0.52 12.11 14.54
C ARG A 34 0.26 13.38 14.22
N VAL A 35 0.15 13.85 12.99
CA VAL A 35 0.95 14.97 12.46
C VAL A 35 -0.01 15.91 11.75
N ALA A 36 0.16 17.21 11.94
CA ALA A 36 -0.63 18.20 11.21
C ALA A 36 -0.12 18.29 9.76
N GLN A 37 -1.00 18.70 8.83
CA GLN A 37 -0.60 18.84 7.43
C GLN A 37 0.60 19.79 7.27
N GLU A 38 0.66 20.84 8.08
CA GLU A 38 1.72 21.85 8.05
C GLU A 38 3.10 21.30 8.43
N ASP A 39 3.15 20.29 9.30
CA ASP A 39 4.37 19.62 9.74
C ASP A 39 4.86 18.56 8.74
N LEU A 40 4.04 18.23 7.73
CA LEU A 40 4.47 17.39 6.61
C LEU A 40 5.43 18.19 5.72
N THR A 41 6.71 18.12 6.08
CA THR A 41 7.80 18.80 5.39
C THR A 41 8.73 17.81 4.68
N ALA A 42 9.56 18.32 3.78
CA ALA A 42 10.53 17.51 3.04
C ALA A 42 11.64 16.90 3.93
N ALA A 43 11.71 17.25 5.22
CA ALA A 43 12.68 16.71 6.17
C ALA A 43 12.25 15.35 6.76
N LEU A 44 11.02 14.91 6.51
CA LEU A 44 10.50 13.64 7.01
C LEU A 44 11.07 12.43 6.26
N THR A 45 10.96 11.26 6.89
CA THR A 45 11.33 10.00 6.25
C THR A 45 10.30 9.61 5.20
N PHE A 46 10.75 9.27 4.00
CA PHE A 46 9.93 8.78 2.89
C PHE A 46 10.37 7.37 2.47
N PRO A 47 9.48 6.55 1.91
CA PRO A 47 8.03 6.78 1.74
C PRO A 47 7.26 6.66 3.07
N ALA A 48 6.13 7.36 3.16
CA ALA A 48 5.24 7.32 4.32
C ALA A 48 3.81 6.95 3.89
N ILE A 49 3.07 6.22 4.73
CA ILE A 49 1.66 5.92 4.46
C ILE A 49 0.81 6.96 5.18
N LEU A 50 -0.11 7.60 4.46
CA LEU A 50 -1.04 8.58 5.00
C LEU A 50 -2.47 8.04 4.99
N GLN A 51 -3.24 8.42 6.00
CA GLN A 51 -4.68 8.20 6.01
C GLN A 51 -5.40 9.46 5.55
N ILE A 52 -6.22 9.31 4.50
CA ILE A 52 -7.03 10.38 3.92
C ILE A 52 -8.51 9.96 3.89
N LYS A 53 -9.40 10.93 3.75
CA LYS A 53 -10.80 10.72 3.35
C LYS A 53 -10.88 10.74 1.83
N ASN A 54 -11.55 9.76 1.26
CA ASN A 54 -11.94 9.83 -0.15
C ASN A 54 -13.14 10.78 -0.34
N ASN A 55 -13.53 11.01 -1.59
CA ASN A 55 -14.68 11.86 -1.96
C ASN A 55 -16.02 11.38 -1.36
N LEU A 56 -16.09 10.11 -0.92
CA LEU A 56 -17.26 9.50 -0.29
C LEU A 56 -17.17 9.54 1.25
N GLY A 57 -16.16 10.19 1.82
CA GLY A 57 -15.93 10.32 3.25
C GLY A 57 -15.40 9.07 3.95
N GLN A 58 -15.04 8.02 3.21
CA GLN A 58 -14.50 6.77 3.74
C GLN A 58 -12.99 6.86 3.95
N ASN A 59 -12.48 6.03 4.86
CA ASN A 59 -11.05 5.91 5.12
C ASN A 59 -10.33 5.33 3.91
N HIS A 60 -9.28 6.01 3.46
CA HIS A 60 -8.43 5.57 2.36
C HIS A 60 -6.96 5.75 2.74
N PHE A 61 -6.11 4.81 2.29
CA PHE A 61 -4.68 4.87 2.54
C PHE A 61 -3.94 5.19 1.25
N VAL A 62 -3.01 6.13 1.35
CA VAL A 62 -2.17 6.57 0.23
C VAL A 62 -0.70 6.60 0.63
N VAL A 63 0.20 6.46 -0.34
CA VAL A 63 1.64 6.46 -0.09
C VAL A 63 2.23 7.79 -0.52
N LEU A 64 2.77 8.56 0.42
CA LEU A 64 3.52 9.78 0.15
C LEU A 64 4.97 9.43 -0.19
N HIS A 65 5.38 9.71 -1.43
CA HIS A 65 6.73 9.43 -1.93
C HIS A 65 7.72 10.55 -1.64
N HIS A 66 7.34 11.81 -1.86
CA HIS A 66 8.16 12.97 -1.56
C HIS A 66 7.32 14.25 -1.58
N ILE A 67 7.88 15.31 -0.98
CA ILE A 67 7.30 16.66 -1.00
C ILE A 67 8.30 17.59 -1.69
N LYS A 68 7.85 18.30 -2.73
CA LYS A 68 8.69 19.31 -3.41
C LYS A 68 8.71 20.63 -2.65
N LYS A 69 9.73 21.45 -2.91
CA LYS A 69 9.91 22.80 -2.32
C LYS A 69 8.69 23.72 -2.46
N ASN A 70 7.87 23.54 -3.50
CA ASN A 70 6.64 24.31 -3.71
C ASN A 70 5.42 23.74 -2.95
N ALA A 71 5.64 22.97 -1.88
CA ALA A 71 4.60 22.27 -1.13
C ALA A 71 3.69 21.37 -1.99
N GLN A 72 4.25 20.79 -3.05
CA GLN A 72 3.55 19.81 -3.89
C GLN A 72 3.82 18.40 -3.38
N PHE A 73 2.75 17.66 -3.10
CA PHE A 73 2.79 16.31 -2.54
C PHE A 73 2.72 15.28 -3.66
N PHE A 74 3.67 14.35 -3.71
CA PHE A 74 3.68 13.25 -4.66
C PHE A 74 3.15 12.00 -3.98
N VAL A 75 1.91 11.66 -4.30
CA VAL A 75 1.14 10.63 -3.61
C VAL A 75 0.84 9.51 -4.59
N ALA A 76 1.15 8.28 -4.23
CA ALA A 76 0.67 7.10 -4.93
C ALA A 76 -0.61 6.61 -4.26
N ASP A 77 -1.71 6.73 -4.99
CA ASP A 77 -3.02 6.21 -4.63
C ASP A 77 -3.16 4.80 -5.22
N PRO A 78 -3.39 3.74 -4.41
CA PRO A 78 -3.59 2.38 -4.91
C PRO A 78 -4.74 2.24 -5.94
N ALA A 79 -5.75 3.13 -5.89
CA ALA A 79 -6.90 3.09 -6.79
C ALA A 79 -6.69 3.90 -8.09
N ARG A 80 -5.87 4.96 -8.04
CA ARG A 80 -5.74 5.94 -9.14
C ARG A 80 -4.34 6.06 -9.73
N GLY A 81 -3.35 5.41 -9.11
CA GLY A 81 -1.95 5.52 -9.48
C GLY A 81 -1.25 6.72 -8.86
N ILE A 82 -0.22 7.25 -9.53
CA ILE A 82 0.59 8.35 -9.01
C ILE A 82 -0.10 9.69 -9.29
N LEU A 83 -0.36 10.44 -8.23
CA LEU A 83 -1.01 11.74 -8.24
C LEU A 83 -0.09 12.82 -7.67
N LYS A 84 -0.30 14.05 -8.12
CA LYS A 84 0.29 15.24 -7.53
C LYS A 84 -0.84 15.99 -6.85
N MET A 85 -0.71 16.22 -5.55
CA MET A 85 -1.69 16.96 -4.78
C MET A 85 -1.10 18.31 -4.37
N SER A 86 -1.92 19.35 -4.49
CA SER A 86 -1.62 20.66 -3.92
C SER A 86 -1.73 20.62 -2.39
N ARG A 87 -1.23 21.66 -1.72
CA ARG A 87 -1.35 21.80 -0.26
C ARG A 87 -2.82 21.85 0.19
N ASP A 88 -3.68 22.52 -0.58
CA ASP A 88 -5.09 22.70 -0.25
C ASP A 88 -5.88 21.39 -0.40
N GLU A 89 -5.65 20.65 -1.49
CA GLU A 89 -6.25 19.32 -1.69
C GLU A 89 -5.85 18.34 -0.59
N MET A 90 -4.58 18.39 -0.18
CA MET A 90 -4.10 17.56 0.94
C MET A 90 -4.77 17.97 2.26
N ARG A 91 -4.94 19.26 2.50
CA ARG A 91 -5.55 19.79 3.73
C ARG A 91 -7.01 19.35 3.88
N GLU A 92 -7.76 19.29 2.79
CA GLU A 92 -9.17 18.86 2.82
C GLU A 92 -9.31 17.36 3.08
N GLY A 93 -8.44 16.54 2.48
CA GLY A 93 -8.53 15.08 2.56
C GLY A 93 -7.84 14.46 3.78
N TYR A 94 -6.85 15.12 4.37
CA TYR A 94 -5.98 14.48 5.37
C TYR A 94 -6.62 14.30 6.75
N GLN A 95 -6.50 13.10 7.29
CA GLN A 95 -7.04 12.79 8.62
C GLN A 95 -6.06 13.04 9.77
N GLY A 96 -4.82 13.45 9.48
CA GLY A 96 -3.81 13.72 10.51
C GLY A 96 -3.00 12.51 10.95
N ILE A 97 -3.12 11.35 10.29
CA ILE A 97 -2.39 10.13 10.64
C ILE A 97 -1.35 9.82 9.56
N ALA A 98 -0.09 9.69 9.97
CA ALA A 98 1.03 9.28 9.13
C ALA A 98 1.75 8.07 9.74
N LEU A 99 2.09 7.09 8.92
CA LEU A 99 2.89 5.93 9.31
C LEU A 99 4.25 6.02 8.61
N PHE A 100 5.30 5.99 9.43
CA PHE A 100 6.68 5.90 8.99
C PHE A 100 7.19 4.50 9.25
N MET A 101 7.95 3.95 8.30
CA MET A 101 8.50 2.61 8.41
C MET A 101 9.94 2.58 7.92
N VAL A 102 10.78 1.82 8.63
CA VAL A 102 12.15 1.52 8.21
C VAL A 102 12.41 0.03 8.38
N PRO A 103 13.12 -0.62 7.43
CA PRO A 103 13.48 -2.03 7.58
C PRO A 103 14.40 -2.20 8.79
N ASN A 104 14.16 -3.22 9.61
CA ASN A 104 15.04 -3.54 10.73
C ASN A 104 16.19 -4.47 10.28
N SER A 105 17.04 -4.90 11.20
CA SER A 105 18.18 -5.80 10.92
C SER A 105 17.77 -7.16 10.35
N ASP A 106 16.56 -7.61 10.67
CA ASP A 106 16.04 -8.93 10.35
C ASP A 106 15.21 -8.88 9.05
N PHE A 107 15.14 -7.73 8.38
CA PHE A 107 14.43 -7.57 7.12
C PHE A 107 15.19 -8.26 5.98
N GLU A 108 14.56 -9.29 5.42
CA GLU A 108 15.07 -9.97 4.23
C GLU A 108 14.29 -9.59 2.97
N LYS A 109 15.02 -9.29 1.89
CA LYS A 109 14.41 -9.05 0.58
C LYS A 109 13.91 -10.37 0.00
N GLY A 110 12.62 -10.64 0.16
CA GLY A 110 11.97 -11.77 -0.46
C GLY A 110 11.81 -11.59 -1.98
N ASN A 111 12.20 -12.59 -2.77
CA ASN A 111 11.82 -12.71 -4.17
C ASN A 111 10.65 -13.70 -4.28
N LEU A 112 9.43 -13.22 -4.07
CA LEU A 112 8.22 -14.05 -4.19
C LEU A 112 7.87 -14.22 -5.68
N LYS A 113 8.64 -15.06 -6.40
CA LYS A 113 8.22 -15.57 -7.70
C LYS A 113 7.08 -16.58 -7.50
N GLY A 114 5.85 -16.10 -7.48
CA GLY A 114 4.69 -16.96 -7.69
C GLY A 114 4.72 -17.51 -9.12
N LYS A 115 4.32 -18.77 -9.31
CA LYS A 115 4.04 -19.29 -10.65
C LYS A 115 2.97 -18.40 -11.30
N GLY A 116 3.21 -17.98 -12.53
CA GLY A 116 2.30 -17.08 -13.23
C GLY A 116 0.92 -17.72 -13.37
N PHE A 117 -0.15 -16.92 -13.36
CA PHE A 117 -1.51 -17.43 -13.59
C PHE A 117 -1.57 -18.23 -14.90
N LEU A 118 -0.89 -17.75 -15.96
CA LEU A 118 -0.79 -18.45 -17.24
C LEU A 118 -0.05 -19.80 -17.15
N GLU A 119 0.98 -19.92 -16.32
CA GLU A 119 1.66 -21.21 -16.10
C GLU A 119 0.75 -22.19 -15.36
N LEU A 120 -0.01 -21.71 -14.37
CA LEU A 120 -0.94 -22.53 -13.60
C LEU A 120 -2.07 -23.06 -14.49
N PHE A 121 -2.70 -22.16 -15.26
CA PHE A 121 -3.79 -22.49 -16.18
C PHE A 121 -3.29 -23.31 -17.37
N GLY A 122 -2.11 -22.98 -17.92
CA GLY A 122 -1.47 -23.77 -18.96
C GLY A 122 -1.26 -25.21 -18.49
N THR A 123 -0.71 -25.41 -17.29
CA THR A 123 -0.53 -26.76 -16.72
C THR A 123 -1.85 -27.52 -16.61
N LEU A 124 -2.91 -26.85 -16.13
CA LEU A 124 -4.23 -27.47 -15.96
C LEU A 124 -4.92 -27.81 -17.29
N ILE A 125 -4.85 -26.90 -18.28
CA ILE A 125 -5.50 -27.05 -19.60
C ILE A 125 -4.76 -28.10 -20.44
N PHE A 126 -3.43 -28.03 -20.53
CA PHE A 126 -2.65 -29.00 -21.32
C PHE A 126 -2.60 -30.40 -20.71
N SER A 127 -2.95 -30.55 -19.42
CA SER A 127 -3.11 -31.86 -18.80
C SER A 127 -4.38 -32.59 -19.29
N GLN A 128 -5.38 -31.88 -19.81
CA GLN A 128 -6.66 -32.47 -20.28
C GLN A 128 -6.71 -32.60 -21.81
N LYS A 129 -5.74 -33.30 -22.39
CA LYS A 129 -5.53 -33.39 -23.85
C LYS A 129 -6.75 -33.86 -24.66
N GLY A 130 -7.59 -34.73 -24.11
CA GLY A 130 -8.79 -35.25 -24.78
C GLY A 130 -9.93 -34.24 -24.92
N LEU A 131 -10.13 -33.39 -23.90
CA LEU A 131 -11.17 -32.35 -23.93
C LEU A 131 -10.74 -31.18 -24.83
N VAL A 132 -9.46 -30.80 -24.80
CA VAL A 132 -8.92 -29.75 -25.67
C VAL A 132 -9.02 -30.16 -27.15
N ALA A 133 -8.74 -31.42 -27.48
CA ALA A 133 -8.86 -31.95 -28.85
C ALA A 133 -10.32 -32.10 -29.33
N THR A 134 -11.30 -32.04 -28.44
CA THR A 134 -12.73 -32.13 -28.79
C THR A 134 -13.35 -30.74 -29.06
N VAL A 135 -12.72 -29.67 -28.56
CA VAL A 135 -13.24 -28.29 -28.63
C VAL A 135 -12.56 -27.46 -29.73
N ILE A 136 -11.43 -27.92 -30.26
CA ILE A 136 -10.77 -27.39 -31.47
C ILE A 136 -11.27 -28.18 -32.68
#